data_AF-A0A3C2E3L7-F1
#
_entry.id   AF-A0A3C2E3L7-F1
#
_cell.length_a   1.000
_cell.length_b   1.000
_cell.length_c   1.000
_cell.angle_alpha   90.00
_cell.angle_beta   90.00
_cell.angle_gamma   90.00
#
_symmetry.space_group_name_H-M   'P 1'
#
loop_
_entity.id
_entity.type
_entity.pdbx_description
1 polymer ?
#
loop_
_entity_poly.entity_id
_entity_poly.type
_entity_poly.pdbx_seq_one_letter_code
_entity_poly.pdbx_strand_id
1 'polypeptide(L)' 'EPLTAVPDALSAYDAKIRDTGELAISYKFGEVSVAKIIEAFHASGGRIGDLRTEEPDLEDVFLALTYHRGDAA' A
#
# COMPACT_ATOMS: atom_id res chain seq x y z
N GLU A 1 1.70 -8.83 -17.00
CA GLU A 1 2.75 -7.88 -17.39
C GLU A 1 3.09 -7.05 -16.16
N PRO A 2 4.37 -6.78 -15.87
CA PRO A 2 4.75 -5.96 -14.71
C PRO A 2 4.20 -4.54 -14.87
N LEU A 3 3.71 -3.94 -13.77
CA LEU A 3 3.29 -2.55 -13.77
C LEU A 3 4.53 -1.66 -13.84
N THR A 4 4.53 -0.68 -14.73
CA THR A 4 5.62 0.29 -14.90
C THR A 4 5.31 1.66 -14.30
N ALA A 5 4.04 1.89 -13.95
CA ALA A 5 3.56 3.10 -13.30
C ALA A 5 2.37 2.78 -12.39
N VAL A 6 2.18 3.61 -11.37
CA VAL A 6 0.98 3.56 -10.52
C VAL A 6 -0.21 4.09 -11.34
N PRO A 7 -1.33 3.34 -11.43
CA PRO A 7 -2.54 3.84 -12.10
C PRO A 7 -3.08 5.10 -11.42
N ASP A 8 -3.60 6.05 -12.20
CA ASP A 8 -4.17 7.31 -11.69
C ASP A 8 -5.30 7.08 -10.68
N ALA A 9 -6.07 5.99 -10.84
CA ALA A 9 -7.13 5.59 -9.92
C ALA A 9 -6.63 5.30 -8.50
N LEU A 10 -5.34 5.05 -8.33
CA LEU A 10 -4.69 4.76 -7.06
C LEU A 10 -3.85 5.92 -6.53
N SER A 11 -3.83 7.06 -7.21
CA SER A 11 -3.09 8.26 -6.79
C SER A 11 -3.51 8.80 -5.41
N ALA A 12 -4.72 8.46 -4.95
CA ALA A 12 -5.23 8.82 -3.63
C ALA A 12 -4.70 7.90 -2.50
N TYR A 13 -4.02 6.81 -2.83
CA TYR A 13 -3.43 5.88 -1.88
C TYR A 13 -1.90 6.01 -1.89
N ASP A 14 -1.26 5.55 -0.81
CA ASP A 14 0.19 5.41 -0.75
C ASP A 14 0.63 4.18 -1.54
N ALA A 15 0.59 4.31 -2.86
CA ALA A 15 0.84 3.27 -3.84
C ALA A 15 2.22 3.46 -4.47
N LYS A 16 3.01 2.37 -4.51
CA LYS A 16 4.34 2.34 -5.14
C LYS A 16 4.53 1.07 -5.95
N ILE A 17 5.26 1.18 -7.05
CA ILE A 17 5.72 0.02 -7.82
C ILE A 17 7.05 -0.45 -7.25
N ARG A 18 7.15 -1.72 -6.88
CA ARG A 18 8.40 -2.38 -6.46
C ARG A 18 9.27 -2.67 -7.70
N ASP A 19 10.57 -2.87 -7.51
CA ASP A 19 11.52 -3.19 -8.60
C ASP A 19 11.15 -4.48 -9.36
N THR A 20 10.37 -5.35 -8.73
CA THR A 20 9.81 -6.59 -9.29
C THR A 20 8.56 -6.37 -10.17
N GLY A 21 8.05 -5.14 -10.26
CA GLY A 21 6.83 -4.79 -11.00
C GLY A 21 5.53 -5.01 -10.22
N GLU A 22 5.63 -5.32 -8.92
CA GLU A 22 4.49 -5.48 -8.02
C GLU A 22 4.00 -4.11 -7.52
N LEU A 23 2.68 -3.95 -7.44
CA LEU A 23 2.04 -2.78 -6.84
C LEU A 23 1.88 -3.01 -5.34
N ALA A 24 2.60 -2.22 -4.54
CA ALA A 24 2.49 -2.20 -3.09
C ALA A 24 1.71 -0.98 -2.63
N ILE A 25 0.69 -1.19 -1.80
CA ILE A 25 -0.15 -0.12 -1.25
C ILE A 25 -0.13 -0.20 0.26
N SER A 26 0.33 0.87 0.89
CA SER A 26 0.29 1.03 2.35
C SER A 26 -1.01 1.72 2.74
N TYR A 27 -1.76 1.11 3.65
CA TYR A 27 -3.02 1.66 4.13
C TYR A 27 -3.21 1.38 5.62
N LYS A 28 -4.04 2.20 6.26
CA LYS A 28 -4.43 1.98 7.65
C LYS A 28 -5.61 1.03 7.72
N PHE A 29 -5.42 -0.08 8.43
CA PHE A 29 -6.48 -1.02 8.73
C PHE A 29 -7.60 -0.33 9.52
N GLY A 30 -8.85 -0.57 9.14
CA GLY A 30 -10.03 0.05 9.76
C GLY A 30 -10.41 1.44 9.23
N GLU A 31 -9.47 2.21 8.64
CA GLU A 31 -9.78 3.48 7.97
C GLU A 31 -10.04 3.28 6.48
N VAL A 32 -9.24 2.43 5.83
CA VAL A 32 -9.33 2.17 4.39
C VAL A 32 -9.76 0.73 4.14
N SER A 33 -10.77 0.56 3.29
CA SER A 33 -11.24 -0.77 2.87
C SER A 33 -10.40 -1.30 1.72
N VAL A 34 -9.77 -2.46 1.91
CA VAL A 34 -9.03 -3.18 0.86
C VAL A 34 -9.89 -3.43 -0.38
N ALA A 35 -11.18 -3.74 -0.19
CA ALA A 35 -12.10 -3.95 -1.31
C ALA A 35 -12.20 -2.72 -2.22
N LYS A 36 -12.21 -1.51 -1.64
CA LYS A 36 -12.23 -0.26 -2.44
C LYS A 36 -10.96 -0.07 -3.26
N ILE A 37 -9.81 -0.46 -2.72
CA ILE A 37 -8.52 -0.39 -3.42
C ILE A 37 -8.52 -1.36 -4.61
N ILE A 38 -9.01 -2.58 -4.41
CA ILE A 38 -9.13 -3.60 -5.46
C ILE A 38 -10.05 -3.11 -6.59
N GLU A 39 -11.22 -2.58 -6.24
CA GLU A 39 -12.17 -2.02 -7.21
C GLU A 39 -11.57 -0.85 -7.99
N ALA A 40 -10.83 0.04 -7.32
CA ALA A 40 -10.15 1.15 -7.99
C ALA A 40 -9.10 0.66 -9.00
N PHE A 41 -8.35 -0.40 -8.67
CA PHE A 41 -7.40 -1.03 -9.58
C PHE A 41 -8.08 -1.75 -10.76
N HIS A 42 -9.21 -2.42 -10.53
CA HIS A 42 -10.00 -3.00 -11.62
C HIS A 42 -10.59 -1.92 -12.54
N ALA A 43 -11.02 -0.78 -11.98
CA ALA A 43 -11.54 0.34 -12.75
C ALA A 43 -10.49 0.97 -13.67
N SER A 44 -9.20 0.86 -13.35
CA SER A 44 -8.12 1.27 -14.25
C SER A 44 -7.83 0.27 -15.37
N GLY A 45 -8.63 -0.79 -15.52
CA GLY A 45 -8.46 -1.84 -16.53
C GLY A 45 -7.39 -2.88 -16.19
N GLY A 46 -6.80 -2.80 -14.99
CA GLY A 46 -5.83 -3.77 -14.49
C GLY A 46 -6.51 -5.09 -14.09
N ARG A 47 -5.77 -6.20 -14.21
CA ARG A 47 -6.20 -7.50 -13.67
C ARG A 47 -5.23 -7.92 -12.56
N ILE A 48 -5.78 -8.27 -11.41
CA ILE A 48 -5.00 -8.80 -10.28
C ILE A 48 -4.79 -10.30 -10.52
N GLY A 49 -3.54 -10.71 -10.69
CA GLY A 49 -3.17 -12.11 -10.84
C GLY A 49 -2.79 -12.79 -9.51
N ASP A 50 -2.17 -12.03 -8.61
CA ASP A 50 -1.81 -12.44 -7.25
C ASP A 50 -2.07 -11.27 -6.30
N LEU A 51 -2.53 -11.56 -5.09
CA LEU A 51 -2.81 -10.57 -4.04
C LEU A 51 -2.22 -11.08 -2.73
N ARG A 52 -1.37 -10.26 -2.12
CA ARG A 52 -0.79 -10.54 -0.80
C ARG A 52 -1.07 -9.37 0.13
N THR A 53 -1.52 -9.69 1.33
CA THR A 53 -1.64 -8.74 2.43
C THR A 53 -0.57 -9.06 3.45
N GLU A 54 0.34 -8.11 3.65
CA GLU A 54 1.38 -8.18 4.69
C GLU A 54 0.93 -7.28 5.83
N GLU A 55 0.74 -7.86 7.03
CA GLU A 55 0.55 -7.07 8.23
C GLU A 55 1.92 -6.64 8.72
N PRO A 56 2.17 -5.33 8.97
CA PRO A 56 3.43 -4.90 9.54
C PRO A 56 3.59 -5.51 10.93
N ASP A 57 4.82 -5.89 11.28
CA ASP A 57 5.09 -6.38 12.62
C ASP A 57 4.72 -5.27 13.64
N LEU A 58 3.95 -5.64 14.67
CA LEU A 58 3.50 -4.70 15.68
C LEU A 58 4.67 -4.08 16.45
N GLU A 59 5.79 -4.80 16.58
CA GLU A 59 7.02 -4.29 17.18
C GLU A 59 7.63 -3.16 16.33
N ASP A 60 7.69 -3.34 15.01
CA ASP A 60 8.22 -2.32 14.08
C ASP A 60 7.34 -1.07 14.02
N VAL A 61 6.02 -1.24 14.06
CA VAL A 61 5.07 -0.10 14.11
C VAL A 61 5.22 0.65 15.43
N PHE A 62 5.36 -0.06 16.55
CA PHE A 62 5.60 0.55 17.85
C PHE A 62 6.93 1.31 17.87
N LEU A 63 7.99 0.73 17.31
CA LEU A 63 9.30 1.37 17.16
C LEU A 63 9.17 2.65 16.31
N ALA A 64 8.54 2.58 15.14
CA ALA A 64 8.36 3.74 14.26
C ALA A 64 7.59 4.89 14.95
N LEU A 65 6.52 4.56 15.69
CA LEU A 65 5.70 5.54 16.40
C LEU A 65 6.40 6.16 17.62
N THR A 66 7.25 5.40 18.29
CA THR A 66 7.96 5.86 19.50
C THR A 66 9.26 6.59 19.18
N TYR A 67 10.01 6.16 18.16
CA TYR A 67 11.24 6.83 17.75
C TYR A 67 10.98 8.15 17.03
N HIS A 68 9.92 8.26 16.21
CA HIS A 68 9.51 9.56 15.65
C HIS A 68 9.01 10.56 16.71
N ARG A 69 8.83 10.12 17.97
CA ARG A 69 8.54 10.98 19.12
C ARG A 69 9.79 11.35 19.93
N GLY A 70 10.92 10.68 19.71
CA GLY A 70 12.17 10.87 20.45
C GLY A 70 13.15 11.87 19.84
N ASP A 71 13.09 12.11 18.52
CA ASP A 71 13.99 13.04 17.81
C ASP A 71 13.44 14.48 17.69
N ALA A 72 12.51 14.85 18.58
CA ALA A 72 12.02 16.22 18.75
C ALA A 72 12.40 16.77 20.14
N ALA A 73 13.68 16.65 20.49
CA ALA A 73 14.28 17.26 21.68
C ALA A 73 15.61 17.94 21.34
#